data_AF-A0A842JGN1-F1
#
_entry.id   AF-A0A842JGN1-F1
#
_cell.length_a   1.000
_cell.length_b   1.000
_cell.length_c   1.000
_cell.angle_alpha   90.00
_cell.angle_beta   90.00
_cell.angle_gamma   90.00
#
_symmetry.space_group_name_H-M   'P 1'
#
loop_
_entity.id
_entity.type
_entity.pdbx_description
1 polymer ?
#
loop_
_entity_poly.entity_id
_entity_poly.type
_entity_poly.pdbx_seq_one_letter_code
_entity_poly.pdbx_strand_id
1 'polypeptide(L)'
;MSACHPEWSAAGAESKDLAWFRLAAQSEALNRGVLHAIVGACIANALCRKASDRSLIRGPFPGRRGGEMAAMGHEGNEGGKAFDAAADCATLQSDSTPHASPGNGEADQAGSFCLSGKPALAGGSEHARINIDSTPHASPGNGEADQAGSFSVPLKKPKTFIELADHLRKKGLSIADEDLDFVVSCLCDFGYYRLRGYWMNLEKDSRFLSGTTFSDVWNIAKFDSEIRAWLLQAIEPVEVKLRTQLAYHLAHRYGPDALDREEAFADSRRYRQSMSTVKREAERARRDGVPYVCHNLQKYGRLPIWAAVEIMSFGTTSKLFGNLKDPSLAKLIAESFNVKARYLKSWVELLTYVRNLAAHDNRFYHRVMKKRPALYQEDRPYEGEKEFPTFLVLRQLHLRSWPQAWPERFARLCEIVDRYPSVDLVPMGFPKNWRTVLGAGLAEGGTDRAKELA
;
A
#
# COMPACT_ATOMS: atom_id res chain seq x y z
N MET A 1 -7.64 -65.35 -43.66
CA MET A 1 -8.71 -65.40 -42.64
C MET A 1 -8.54 -64.21 -41.73
N SER A 2 -9.63 -63.48 -41.55
CA SER A 2 -9.76 -62.13 -41.01
C SER A 2 -9.83 -62.13 -39.48
N ALA A 3 -9.26 -61.11 -38.81
CA ALA A 3 -9.75 -60.62 -37.53
C ALA A 3 -9.22 -59.20 -37.23
N CYS A 4 -10.09 -58.23 -37.52
CA CYS A 4 -10.32 -56.89 -36.97
C CYS A 4 -9.24 -56.16 -36.14
N HIS A 5 -8.82 -55.01 -36.66
CA HIS A 5 -8.38 -53.83 -35.90
C HIS A 5 -9.58 -53.00 -35.42
N PRO A 6 -9.55 -52.37 -34.22
CA PRO A 6 -10.43 -51.27 -33.90
C PRO A 6 -9.75 -49.92 -34.23
N GLU A 7 -10.41 -49.13 -35.07
CA GLU A 7 -10.09 -47.72 -35.34
C GLU A 7 -10.34 -46.87 -34.08
N TRP A 8 -9.30 -46.16 -33.63
CA TRP A 8 -9.44 -45.07 -32.66
C TRP A 8 -9.73 -43.77 -33.44
N SER A 9 -10.97 -43.31 -33.40
CA SER A 9 -11.37 -42.05 -34.03
C SER A 9 -10.77 -40.84 -33.28
N ALA A 10 -10.08 -39.97 -34.00
CA ALA A 10 -9.49 -38.72 -33.50
C ALA A 10 -10.51 -37.64 -33.06
N ALA A 11 -11.82 -37.92 -33.10
CA ALA A 11 -12.88 -36.95 -32.76
C ALA A 11 -13.15 -36.80 -31.24
N GLY A 12 -12.55 -37.65 -30.39
CA GLY A 12 -12.79 -37.65 -28.94
C GLY A 12 -11.84 -36.79 -28.10
N ALA A 13 -10.71 -36.34 -28.65
CA ALA A 13 -9.69 -35.59 -27.92
C ALA A 13 -9.97 -34.08 -27.88
N GLU A 14 -10.46 -33.48 -28.98
CA GLU A 14 -10.76 -32.04 -29.04
C GLU A 14 -11.95 -31.62 -28.15
N SER A 15 -12.90 -32.54 -27.89
CA SER A 15 -14.07 -32.27 -27.05
C SER A 15 -13.74 -32.16 -25.55
N LYS A 16 -12.77 -32.95 -25.06
CA LYS A 16 -12.38 -32.95 -23.64
C LYS A 16 -11.55 -31.73 -23.26
N ASP A 17 -10.68 -31.27 -24.16
CA ASP A 17 -9.89 -30.06 -23.93
C ASP A 17 -10.77 -28.80 -23.94
N LEU A 18 -11.76 -28.72 -24.83
CA LEU A 18 -12.77 -27.65 -24.83
C LEU A 18 -13.67 -27.67 -23.58
N ALA A 19 -14.01 -28.86 -23.06
CA ALA A 19 -14.74 -28.99 -21.80
C ALA A 19 -13.90 -28.53 -20.59
N TRP A 20 -12.60 -28.84 -20.59
CA TRP A 20 -11.65 -28.38 -19.57
C TRP A 20 -11.45 -26.86 -19.61
N PHE A 21 -11.36 -26.25 -20.79
CA PHE A 21 -11.31 -24.79 -20.95
C PHE A 21 -12.61 -24.11 -20.52
N ARG A 22 -13.78 -24.70 -20.78
CA ARG A 22 -15.07 -24.16 -20.31
C ARG A 22 -15.23 -24.29 -18.79
N LEU A 23 -14.78 -25.38 -18.19
CA LEU A 23 -14.73 -25.57 -16.73
C LEU A 23 -13.72 -24.63 -16.07
N ALA A 24 -12.57 -24.38 -16.69
CA ALA A 24 -11.58 -23.41 -16.23
C ALA A 24 -12.11 -21.96 -16.33
N ALA A 25 -12.78 -21.60 -17.43
CA ALA A 25 -13.41 -20.29 -17.60
C ALA A 25 -14.61 -20.07 -16.65
N GLN A 26 -15.42 -21.11 -16.38
CA GLN A 26 -16.47 -21.06 -15.36
C GLN A 26 -15.90 -20.99 -13.94
N SER A 27 -14.82 -21.72 -13.67
CA SER A 27 -14.04 -21.61 -12.43
C SER A 27 -13.44 -20.21 -12.26
N GLU A 28 -12.98 -19.58 -13.34
CA GLU A 28 -12.41 -18.24 -13.33
C GLU A 28 -13.49 -17.15 -13.16
N ALA A 29 -14.68 -17.33 -13.73
CA ALA A 29 -15.84 -16.48 -13.49
C ALA A 29 -16.38 -16.60 -12.05
N LEU A 30 -16.47 -17.84 -11.51
CA LEU A 30 -16.78 -18.06 -10.09
C LEU A 30 -15.69 -17.48 -9.17
N ASN A 31 -14.41 -17.67 -9.51
CA ASN A 31 -13.30 -17.10 -8.77
C ASN A 31 -13.27 -15.58 -8.86
N ARG A 32 -13.70 -14.95 -9.96
CA ARG A 32 -13.88 -13.49 -10.06
C ARG A 32 -15.01 -12.99 -9.17
N GLY A 33 -16.13 -13.71 -9.08
CA GLY A 33 -17.23 -13.38 -8.17
C GLY A 33 -16.80 -13.49 -6.71
N VAL A 34 -16.05 -14.53 -6.37
CA VAL A 34 -15.47 -14.74 -5.03
C VAL A 34 -14.34 -13.73 -4.75
N LEU A 35 -13.49 -13.40 -5.73
CA LEU A 35 -12.49 -12.32 -5.61
C LEU A 35 -13.16 -10.97 -5.41
N HIS A 36 -14.19 -10.62 -6.17
CA HIS A 36 -14.93 -9.37 -5.98
C HIS A 36 -15.60 -9.32 -4.61
N ALA A 37 -16.10 -10.44 -4.10
CA ALA A 37 -16.64 -10.53 -2.76
C ALA A 37 -15.55 -10.42 -1.69
N ILE A 38 -14.36 -11.00 -1.90
CA ILE A 38 -13.21 -10.92 -0.99
C ILE A 38 -12.58 -9.53 -1.02
N VAL A 39 -12.40 -8.91 -2.19
CA VAL A 39 -11.92 -7.54 -2.37
C VAL A 39 -12.94 -6.55 -1.80
N GLY A 40 -14.23 -6.77 -2.07
CA GLY A 40 -15.33 -6.02 -1.45
C GLY A 40 -15.32 -6.15 0.07
N ALA A 41 -15.12 -7.36 0.60
CA ALA A 41 -14.96 -7.60 2.03
C ALA A 41 -13.67 -6.99 2.60
N CYS A 42 -12.56 -6.99 1.86
CA CYS A 42 -11.30 -6.36 2.27
C CYS A 42 -11.40 -4.84 2.29
N ILE A 43 -12.09 -4.24 1.31
CA ILE A 43 -12.40 -2.81 1.27
C ILE A 43 -13.35 -2.46 2.41
N ALA A 44 -14.42 -3.24 2.62
CA ALA A 44 -15.35 -3.05 3.74
C ALA A 44 -14.64 -3.19 5.09
N ASN A 45 -13.72 -4.14 5.23
CA ASN A 45 -12.96 -4.36 6.47
C ASN A 45 -11.90 -3.25 6.68
N ALA A 46 -11.31 -2.70 5.60
CA ALA A 46 -10.45 -1.52 5.65
C ALA A 46 -11.24 -0.24 6.02
N LEU A 47 -12.47 -0.11 5.54
CA LEU A 47 -13.39 0.99 5.89
C LEU A 47 -13.90 0.86 7.34
N CYS A 48 -14.24 -0.36 7.79
CA CYS A 48 -14.60 -0.64 9.19
C CYS A 48 -13.43 -0.34 10.14
N ARG A 49 -12.18 -0.68 9.79
CA ARG A 49 -10.99 -0.29 10.56
C ARG A 49 -10.88 1.23 10.74
N LYS A 50 -11.31 2.02 9.75
CA LYS A 50 -11.32 3.50 9.79
C LYS A 50 -12.49 4.05 10.62
N ALA A 51 -13.59 3.31 10.74
CA ALA A 51 -14.78 3.69 11.52
C ALA A 51 -14.64 3.33 13.02
N SER A 52 -14.05 2.18 13.34
CA SER A 52 -13.82 1.75 14.73
C SER A 52 -12.80 2.63 15.47
N ASP A 53 -11.83 3.22 14.77
CA ASP A 53 -10.91 4.23 15.34
C ASP A 53 -11.58 5.60 15.55
N ARG A 54 -12.69 5.90 14.84
CA ARG A 54 -13.46 7.15 15.00
C ARG A 54 -14.54 7.07 16.08
N SER A 55 -15.02 5.87 16.44
CA SER A 55 -16.11 5.70 17.42
C SER A 55 -15.69 5.84 18.89
N LEU A 56 -14.40 6.04 19.20
CA LEU A 56 -13.92 6.31 20.57
C LEU A 56 -13.89 7.80 20.95
N ILE A 57 -14.38 8.70 20.10
CA ILE A 57 -14.50 10.13 20.42
C ILE A 57 -15.91 10.60 20.02
N ARG A 58 -16.88 10.44 20.94
CA ARG A 58 -18.02 11.35 21.17
C ARG A 58 -19.00 10.73 22.16
N GLY A 59 -19.05 11.28 23.37
CA GLY A 59 -20.22 11.28 24.24
C GLY A 59 -20.40 12.71 24.78
N PRO A 60 -21.58 13.33 24.68
CA PRO A 60 -21.81 14.69 25.16
C PRO A 60 -22.09 14.70 26.66
N PHE A 61 -21.46 15.63 27.37
CA PHE A 61 -21.92 16.09 28.68
C PHE A 61 -23.23 16.89 28.53
N PRO A 62 -24.28 16.62 29.32
CA PRO A 62 -25.32 17.61 29.55
C PRO A 62 -25.20 18.20 30.97
N GLY A 63 -25.20 19.53 31.03
CA GLY A 63 -25.26 20.31 32.25
C GLY A 63 -26.68 20.42 32.84
N ARG A 64 -26.71 20.84 34.10
CA ARG A 64 -27.83 20.98 35.03
C ARG A 64 -29.07 21.76 34.54
N ARG A 65 -30.24 21.29 34.97
CA ARG A 65 -31.43 21.97 35.56
C ARG A 65 -32.44 20.83 35.82
N GLY A 66 -32.93 20.51 37.03
CA GLY A 66 -33.61 21.33 38.02
C GLY A 66 -35.11 20.93 38.01
N GLY A 67 -35.66 20.41 39.12
CA GLY A 67 -37.11 20.32 39.36
C GLY A 67 -37.74 18.92 39.46
N GLU A 68 -37.87 18.45 40.70
CA GLU A 68 -39.05 17.88 41.37
C GLU A 68 -39.95 16.76 40.76
N MET A 69 -40.09 15.75 41.64
CA MET A 69 -41.31 15.05 42.11
C MET A 69 -41.89 13.79 41.41
N ALA A 70 -42.00 12.76 42.28
CA ALA A 70 -43.02 11.71 42.40
C ALA A 70 -43.01 10.56 41.36
N ALA A 71 -43.34 9.30 41.66
CA ALA A 71 -43.53 8.52 42.88
C ALA A 71 -43.77 7.05 42.46
N MET A 72 -43.56 6.12 43.40
CA MET A 72 -44.13 4.76 43.50
C MET A 72 -43.61 3.62 42.60
N GLY A 73 -43.30 2.50 43.27
CA GLY A 73 -43.26 1.16 42.67
C GLY A 73 -42.36 0.15 43.39
N HIS A 74 -42.80 -0.35 44.54
CA HIS A 74 -42.23 -1.46 45.32
C HIS A 74 -42.07 -2.76 44.50
N GLU A 75 -41.00 -3.54 44.76
CA GLU A 75 -41.00 -4.83 45.47
C GLU A 75 -39.61 -5.50 45.36
N GLY A 76 -39.14 -6.09 46.47
CA GLY A 76 -37.82 -6.69 46.60
C GLY A 76 -37.86 -8.16 47.04
N ASN A 77 -36.68 -8.80 47.01
CA ASN A 77 -36.13 -9.91 47.83
C ASN A 77 -35.16 -10.72 46.95
N GLU A 78 -34.03 -11.28 47.38
CA GLU A 78 -33.25 -11.30 48.61
C GLU A 78 -31.95 -12.06 48.27
N GLY A 79 -30.84 -11.83 48.99
CA GLY A 79 -29.82 -12.88 49.18
C GLY A 79 -28.42 -12.68 48.60
N GLY A 80 -27.55 -12.02 49.37
CA GLY A 80 -26.38 -12.73 49.90
C GLY A 80 -24.95 -12.40 49.40
N LYS A 81 -24.22 -11.71 50.29
CA LYS A 81 -22.79 -11.83 50.66
C LYS A 81 -21.74 -10.93 49.98
N ALA A 82 -21.23 -10.04 50.83
CA ALA A 82 -20.08 -9.16 50.69
C ALA A 82 -18.74 -9.88 50.89
N PHE A 83 -17.68 -9.33 50.30
CA PHE A 83 -16.33 -9.25 50.89
C PHE A 83 -15.59 -8.03 50.31
N ASP A 84 -15.06 -7.21 51.21
CA ASP A 84 -14.31 -5.97 50.97
C ASP A 84 -12.89 -6.21 50.41
N ALA A 85 -12.37 -5.23 49.66
CA ALA A 85 -11.23 -4.38 50.05
C ALA A 85 -10.22 -4.03 48.93
N ALA A 86 -9.75 -2.78 49.04
CA ALA A 86 -8.46 -2.22 48.64
C ALA A 86 -8.28 -1.70 47.19
N ALA A 87 -8.36 -0.36 47.11
CA ALA A 87 -7.68 0.47 46.14
C ALA A 87 -6.16 0.47 46.41
N ASP A 88 -5.35 0.55 45.35
CA ASP A 88 -4.06 1.23 45.41
C ASP A 88 -3.68 1.79 44.04
N CYS A 89 -3.40 3.09 44.06
CA CYS A 89 -3.01 3.93 42.95
C CYS A 89 -1.50 4.18 43.09
N ALA A 90 -0.70 3.77 42.10
CA ALA A 90 0.74 4.02 42.08
C ALA A 90 1.11 5.00 40.97
N THR A 91 1.47 6.20 41.39
CA THR A 91 2.18 7.27 40.69
C THR A 91 3.62 6.88 40.38
N LEU A 92 4.13 7.24 39.20
CA LEU A 92 5.55 7.50 38.98
C LEU A 92 5.73 8.77 38.12
N GLN A 93 6.49 9.70 38.69
CA GLN A 93 6.88 11.01 38.19
C GLN A 93 8.13 10.95 37.28
N SER A 94 8.52 12.14 36.81
CA SER A 94 9.83 12.61 36.30
C SER A 94 9.96 12.64 34.77
N ASP A 95 10.51 13.66 34.13
CA ASP A 95 10.92 15.00 34.54
C ASP A 95 11.02 15.86 33.27
N SER A 96 10.77 17.16 33.41
CA SER A 96 10.90 18.15 32.34
C SER A 96 12.33 18.68 32.31
N THR A 97 12.93 18.93 31.13
CA THR A 97 13.68 20.15 30.70
C THR A 97 14.69 19.90 29.53
N PRO A 98 15.11 20.93 28.75
CA PRO A 98 15.09 20.95 27.26
C PRO A 98 16.19 21.77 26.51
N HIS A 99 16.71 21.40 25.33
CA HIS A 99 17.83 22.17 24.69
C HIS A 99 17.69 22.56 23.19
N ALA A 100 17.70 23.87 22.87
CA ALA A 100 17.67 24.58 21.57
C ALA A 100 18.31 25.99 21.65
N SER A 101 19.40 26.25 20.90
CA SER A 101 19.96 27.61 20.66
C SER A 101 19.51 28.19 19.31
N PRO A 102 19.59 29.53 19.11
CA PRO A 102 18.61 30.27 18.34
C PRO A 102 18.99 30.53 16.88
N GLY A 103 18.01 30.37 15.99
CA GLY A 103 18.01 30.90 14.64
C GLY A 103 16.60 31.36 14.30
N ASN A 104 16.43 32.66 14.08
CA ASN A 104 15.15 33.28 13.74
C ASN A 104 14.60 32.68 12.43
N GLY A 105 13.49 31.94 12.53
CA GLY A 105 12.75 31.43 11.37
C GLY A 105 11.30 31.22 11.76
N GLU A 106 10.39 31.97 11.13
CA GLU A 106 8.95 31.81 11.26
C GLU A 106 8.53 30.43 10.76
N ALA A 107 8.17 29.51 11.68
CA ALA A 107 7.59 28.23 11.31
C ALA A 107 6.09 28.40 11.04
N ASP A 108 5.70 28.47 9.77
CA ASP A 108 4.32 28.65 9.33
C ASP A 108 3.41 27.43 9.60
N GLN A 109 2.09 27.65 9.61
CA GLN A 109 1.09 26.55 9.68
C GLN A 109 1.00 25.79 8.34
N ALA A 110 1.66 26.34 7.34
CA ALA A 110 1.91 25.79 6.03
C ALA A 110 3.43 25.73 5.90
N GLY A 111 4.01 24.53 5.80
CA GLY A 111 5.46 24.42 5.69
C GLY A 111 6.03 25.37 4.63
N SER A 112 6.79 26.36 5.10
CA SER A 112 7.70 27.19 4.34
C SER A 112 9.03 27.14 5.07
N PHE A 113 10.01 26.48 4.47
CA PHE A 113 11.41 26.66 4.83
C PHE A 113 11.94 27.69 3.82
N CYS A 114 12.01 28.95 4.22
CA CYS A 114 12.79 29.96 3.51
C CYS A 114 14.07 30.20 4.30
N LEU A 115 15.21 29.82 3.73
CA LEU A 115 16.52 30.31 4.14
C LEU A 115 16.77 31.62 3.39
N SER A 116 16.87 32.74 4.11
CA SER A 116 17.48 33.97 3.58
C SER A 116 18.72 34.28 4.43
N GLY A 117 19.87 34.32 3.77
CA GLY A 117 21.20 34.44 4.39
C GLY A 117 21.71 35.87 4.51
N LYS A 118 22.97 36.01 4.94
CA LYS A 118 23.81 37.21 4.75
C LYS A 118 25.32 36.84 4.67
N PRO A 119 26.18 37.74 4.14
CA PRO A 119 27.19 37.39 3.14
C PRO A 119 28.64 37.38 3.65
N ALA A 120 29.56 36.73 2.92
CA ALA A 120 30.87 37.26 2.51
C ALA A 120 31.74 36.25 1.73
N LEU A 121 32.14 36.68 0.51
CA LEU A 121 33.42 36.51 -0.20
C LEU A 121 33.99 35.13 -0.62
N ALA A 122 34.23 35.09 -1.94
CA ALA A 122 35.31 34.44 -2.70
C ALA A 122 35.09 33.04 -3.32
N GLY A 123 34.74 33.05 -4.62
CA GLY A 123 35.41 32.27 -5.68
C GLY A 123 34.88 30.87 -6.04
N GLY A 124 34.31 30.73 -7.25
CA GLY A 124 34.48 29.52 -8.08
C GLY A 124 33.26 28.65 -8.40
N SER A 125 32.81 28.74 -9.66
CA SER A 125 32.04 27.80 -10.51
C SER A 125 30.69 27.20 -10.05
N GLU A 126 29.65 27.53 -10.83
CA GLU A 126 28.27 27.05 -10.76
C GLU A 126 28.11 25.56 -11.09
N HIS A 127 27.32 24.85 -10.29
CA HIS A 127 26.37 23.83 -10.77
C HIS A 127 25.13 23.83 -9.84
N ALA A 128 23.99 24.29 -10.37
CA ALA A 128 22.72 24.34 -9.67
C ALA A 128 22.19 22.93 -9.35
N ARG A 129 22.02 22.63 -8.06
CA ARG A 129 21.38 21.38 -7.59
C ARG A 129 19.89 21.58 -7.44
N ILE A 130 19.11 20.90 -8.27
CA ILE A 130 17.64 20.79 -8.16
C ILE A 130 17.32 19.88 -6.97
N ASN A 131 16.39 20.30 -6.11
CA ASN A 131 15.95 19.53 -4.95
C ASN A 131 15.11 18.32 -5.39
N ILE A 132 15.68 17.12 -5.28
CA ILE A 132 15.18 15.86 -5.88
C ILE A 132 14.35 14.99 -4.93
N ASP A 133 14.32 15.33 -3.64
CA ASP A 133 13.59 14.60 -2.60
C ASP A 133 12.65 15.52 -1.80
N SER A 134 11.42 15.05 -1.62
CA SER A 134 10.33 15.74 -0.91
C SER A 134 9.89 14.99 0.36
N THR A 135 10.65 13.96 0.76
CA THR A 135 10.40 13.18 1.98
C THR A 135 11.17 13.83 3.13
N PRO A 136 10.53 14.17 4.27
CA PRO A 136 11.28 14.70 5.42
C PRO A 136 12.11 13.57 6.03
N HIS A 137 13.42 13.58 5.78
CA HIS A 137 14.38 12.72 6.45
C HIS A 137 15.05 13.50 7.57
N ALA A 138 14.84 13.08 8.82
CA ALA A 138 15.69 13.50 9.92
C ALA A 138 17.03 12.75 9.82
N SER A 139 18.12 13.49 9.66
CA SER A 139 19.49 12.94 9.75
C SER A 139 19.98 12.99 11.19
N PRO A 140 20.68 11.96 11.71
CA PRO A 140 21.27 12.00 13.03
C PRO A 140 22.60 12.77 12.97
N GLY A 141 22.63 13.98 13.53
CA GLY A 141 23.87 14.74 13.71
C GLY A 141 24.62 14.26 14.94
N ASN A 142 25.89 13.85 14.75
CA ASN A 142 26.88 13.76 15.83
C ASN A 142 27.28 15.19 16.22
N GLY A 143 27.16 15.53 17.50
CA GLY A 143 27.59 16.83 18.02
C GLY A 143 27.08 17.05 19.44
N GLU A 144 27.96 17.57 20.29
CA GLU A 144 27.89 17.60 21.75
C GLU A 144 26.65 18.33 22.32
N ALA A 145 26.19 17.84 23.47
CA ALA A 145 24.94 18.25 24.10
C ALA A 145 25.10 19.55 24.90
N ASP A 146 24.83 20.68 24.26
CA ASP A 146 24.77 21.98 24.94
C ASP A 146 23.35 22.40 25.32
N GLN A 147 23.27 23.03 26.50
CA GLN A 147 22.06 23.30 27.23
C GLN A 147 21.28 24.57 26.77
N ALA A 148 20.11 24.51 26.11
CA ALA A 148 19.13 25.63 25.97
C ALA A 148 17.56 25.42 26.06
N GLY A 149 16.87 25.80 27.15
CA GLY A 149 15.43 26.25 27.18
C GLY A 149 14.26 25.57 26.38
N SER A 150 13.13 25.26 27.05
CA SER A 150 11.98 24.53 26.43
C SER A 150 11.12 25.63 25.88
N PHE A 151 11.33 25.93 24.62
CA PHE A 151 10.36 26.70 23.88
C PHE A 151 9.23 25.76 23.48
N SER A 152 8.21 25.65 24.33
CA SER A 152 6.93 25.05 23.92
C SER A 152 6.23 26.04 22.99
N VAL A 153 6.47 25.94 21.68
CA VAL A 153 5.73 26.70 20.68
C VAL A 153 4.28 26.17 20.69
N PRO A 154 3.28 27.00 21.02
CA PRO A 154 1.90 26.53 21.13
C PRO A 154 1.37 26.08 19.78
N LEU A 155 0.54 25.03 19.79
CA LEU A 155 -0.14 24.59 18.58
C LEU A 155 -1.02 25.71 18.05
N LYS A 156 -0.94 25.84 16.74
CA LYS A 156 -1.47 26.99 16.03
C LYS A 156 -2.98 26.78 15.80
N LYS A 157 -3.81 27.82 15.93
CA LYS A 157 -5.30 27.72 15.92
C LYS A 157 -5.85 27.11 14.61
N PRO A 158 -6.91 26.29 14.66
CA PRO A 158 -7.48 25.69 13.45
C PRO A 158 -8.08 26.75 12.53
N LYS A 159 -7.96 26.54 11.22
CA LYS A 159 -8.58 27.35 10.17
C LYS A 159 -9.87 26.68 9.67
N THR A 160 -10.87 27.47 9.30
CA THR A 160 -12.05 26.99 8.57
C THR A 160 -11.70 26.66 7.11
N PHE A 161 -12.56 25.93 6.40
CA PHE A 161 -12.30 25.60 4.99
C PHE A 161 -12.26 26.84 4.09
N ILE A 162 -13.08 27.86 4.40
CA ILE A 162 -13.05 29.16 3.70
C ILE A 162 -11.72 29.87 3.95
N GLU A 163 -11.28 29.93 5.21
CA GLU A 163 -9.98 30.52 5.56
C GLU A 163 -8.79 29.77 4.92
N LEU A 164 -8.93 28.47 4.70
CA LEU A 164 -7.93 27.67 3.97
C LEU A 164 -7.95 27.98 2.47
N ALA A 165 -9.11 28.17 1.85
CA ALA A 165 -9.21 28.61 0.46
C ALA A 165 -8.59 30.01 0.27
N ASP A 166 -8.87 30.94 1.17
CA ASP A 166 -8.24 32.27 1.18
C ASP A 166 -6.73 32.18 1.39
N HIS A 167 -6.27 31.26 2.23
CA HIS A 167 -4.84 31.00 2.39
C HIS A 167 -4.21 30.53 1.08
N LEU A 168 -4.86 29.63 0.34
CA LEU A 168 -4.35 29.16 -0.95
C LEU A 168 -4.29 30.30 -1.98
N ARG A 169 -5.32 31.16 -2.04
CA ARG A 169 -5.31 32.39 -2.85
C ARG A 169 -4.13 33.30 -2.50
N LYS A 170 -3.89 33.55 -1.20
CA LYS A 170 -2.76 34.36 -0.71
C LYS A 170 -1.39 33.77 -1.08
N LYS A 171 -1.28 32.44 -1.19
CA LYS A 171 -0.07 31.77 -1.68
C LYS A 171 0.13 31.89 -3.19
N GLY A 172 -0.80 32.49 -3.92
CA GLY A 172 -0.74 32.68 -5.37
C GLY A 172 -1.50 31.63 -6.18
N LEU A 173 -2.34 30.79 -5.56
CA LEU A 173 -3.19 29.85 -6.30
C LEU A 173 -4.34 30.62 -6.95
N SER A 174 -4.51 30.45 -8.26
CA SER A 174 -5.66 31.01 -8.98
C SER A 174 -6.93 30.24 -8.61
N ILE A 175 -7.88 30.94 -7.98
CA ILE A 175 -9.19 30.41 -7.60
C ILE A 175 -10.22 31.49 -7.92
N ALA A 176 -11.01 31.28 -8.98
CA ALA A 176 -12.10 32.18 -9.32
C ALA A 176 -13.19 32.15 -8.23
N ASP A 177 -14.00 33.19 -8.11
CA ASP A 177 -15.05 33.24 -7.09
C ASP A 177 -16.14 32.21 -7.33
N GLU A 178 -16.44 31.90 -8.60
CA GLU A 178 -17.34 30.81 -9.00
C GLU A 178 -16.84 29.42 -8.60
N ASP A 179 -15.52 29.23 -8.45
CA ASP A 179 -14.91 27.97 -8.03
C ASP A 179 -14.81 27.81 -6.51
N LEU A 180 -15.12 28.86 -5.73
CA LEU A 180 -14.85 28.86 -4.28
C LEU A 180 -15.59 27.73 -3.56
N ASP A 181 -16.86 27.51 -3.88
CA ASP A 181 -17.67 26.44 -3.28
C ASP A 181 -17.10 25.05 -3.60
N PHE A 182 -16.61 24.86 -4.84
CA PHE A 182 -15.95 23.63 -5.25
C PHE A 182 -14.64 23.40 -4.48
N VAL A 183 -13.81 24.44 -4.32
CA VAL A 183 -12.57 24.37 -3.54
C VAL A 183 -12.85 24.00 -2.09
N VAL A 184 -13.83 24.66 -1.47
CA VAL A 184 -14.23 24.41 -0.08
C VAL A 184 -14.73 22.98 0.08
N SER A 185 -15.55 22.49 -0.85
CA SER A 185 -16.01 21.09 -0.87
C SER A 185 -14.83 20.11 -0.97
N CYS A 186 -13.88 20.36 -1.87
CA CYS A 186 -12.69 19.51 -2.00
C CYS A 186 -11.83 19.52 -0.74
N LEU A 187 -11.64 20.67 -0.09
CA LEU A 187 -10.91 20.78 1.17
C LEU A 187 -11.63 20.06 2.32
N CYS A 188 -12.96 20.07 2.32
CA CYS A 188 -13.80 19.35 3.28
C CYS A 188 -13.62 17.83 3.15
N ASP A 189 -13.71 17.31 1.92
CA ASP A 189 -13.67 15.87 1.66
C ASP A 189 -12.26 15.28 1.72
N PHE A 190 -11.27 16.03 1.22
CA PHE A 190 -9.91 15.52 1.00
C PHE A 190 -8.91 15.95 2.08
N GLY A 191 -9.15 17.10 2.71
CA GLY A 191 -8.29 17.69 3.73
C GLY A 191 -7.06 18.42 3.17
N TYR A 192 -6.73 19.56 3.77
CA TYR A 192 -5.63 20.44 3.35
C TYR A 192 -4.26 19.76 3.33
N TYR A 193 -3.88 19.05 4.40
CA TYR A 193 -2.56 18.43 4.50
C TYR A 193 -2.34 17.33 3.46
N ARG A 194 -3.40 16.61 3.11
CA ARG A 194 -3.33 15.62 2.03
C ARG A 194 -3.19 16.32 0.69
N LEU A 195 -3.98 17.36 0.44
CA LEU A 195 -3.89 18.14 -0.79
C LEU A 195 -2.51 18.79 -0.97
N ARG A 196 -1.86 19.20 0.13
CA ARG A 196 -0.50 19.75 0.13
C ARG A 196 0.53 18.84 -0.53
N GLY A 197 0.32 17.53 -0.47
CA GLY A 197 1.17 16.58 -1.18
C GLY A 197 1.11 16.74 -2.70
N TYR A 198 0.08 17.31 -3.30
CA TYR A 198 -0.09 17.27 -4.76
C TYR A 198 0.36 18.54 -5.48
N TRP A 199 0.77 19.58 -4.76
CA TRP A 199 1.27 20.82 -5.38
C TRP A 199 2.74 21.10 -5.11
N MET A 200 3.50 20.14 -4.59
CA MET A 200 4.93 20.34 -4.27
C MET A 200 5.76 20.71 -5.50
N ASN A 201 5.36 20.26 -6.69
CA ASN A 201 5.94 20.58 -8.00
C ASN A 201 5.30 21.81 -8.67
N LEU A 202 4.29 22.41 -8.04
CA LEU A 202 3.60 23.62 -8.50
C LEU A 202 3.91 24.83 -7.60
N GLU A 203 4.84 24.69 -6.65
CA GLU A 203 5.29 25.78 -5.78
C GLU A 203 6.81 25.99 -5.88
N LYS A 204 7.22 27.25 -5.72
CA LYS A 204 8.61 27.68 -5.57
C LYS A 204 8.65 28.70 -4.43
N ASP A 205 9.60 28.54 -3.51
CA ASP A 205 9.74 29.43 -2.33
C ASP A 205 8.41 29.60 -1.56
N SER A 206 7.67 28.49 -1.43
CA SER A 206 6.37 28.40 -0.77
C SER A 206 5.26 29.27 -1.35
N ARG A 207 5.40 29.71 -2.60
CA ARG A 207 4.35 30.33 -3.41
C ARG A 207 4.07 29.49 -4.65
N PHE A 208 2.82 29.47 -5.08
CA PHE A 208 2.45 28.77 -6.32
C PHE A 208 3.10 29.45 -7.53
N LEU A 209 3.45 28.66 -8.53
CA LEU A 209 3.90 29.16 -9.82
C LEU A 209 2.78 30.00 -10.46
N SER A 210 3.15 31.06 -11.17
CA SER A 210 2.17 31.94 -11.83
C SER A 210 1.27 31.15 -12.78
N GLY A 211 -0.05 31.40 -12.70
CA GLY A 211 -1.04 30.70 -13.50
C GLY A 211 -1.49 29.34 -12.97
N THR A 212 -0.93 28.84 -11.86
CA THR A 212 -1.39 27.59 -11.26
C THR A 212 -2.83 27.73 -10.77
N THR A 213 -3.70 26.83 -11.19
CA THR A 213 -5.11 26.77 -10.79
C THR A 213 -5.34 25.70 -9.73
N PHE A 214 -6.45 25.79 -8.99
CA PHE A 214 -6.86 24.70 -8.10
C PHE A 214 -7.11 23.39 -8.87
N SER A 215 -7.64 23.48 -10.10
CA SER A 215 -7.87 22.31 -10.96
C SER A 215 -6.60 21.55 -11.29
N ASP A 216 -5.45 22.23 -11.46
CA ASP A 216 -4.16 21.56 -11.68
C ASP A 216 -3.78 20.68 -10.51
N VAL A 217 -3.88 21.22 -9.30
CA VAL A 217 -3.63 20.49 -8.04
C VAL A 217 -4.59 19.31 -7.89
N TRP A 218 -5.88 19.55 -8.14
CA TRP A 218 -6.91 18.55 -7.97
C TRP A 218 -6.78 17.41 -8.98
N ASN A 219 -6.41 17.71 -10.22
CA ASN A 219 -6.15 16.72 -11.26
C ASN A 219 -5.00 15.79 -10.88
N ILE A 220 -3.91 16.31 -10.31
CA ILE A 220 -2.82 15.46 -9.80
C ILE A 220 -3.32 14.54 -8.67
N ALA A 221 -4.13 15.07 -7.74
CA ALA A 221 -4.68 14.29 -6.64
C ALA A 221 -5.61 13.16 -7.11
N LYS A 222 -6.46 13.45 -8.11
CA LYS A 222 -7.37 12.47 -8.72
C LYS A 222 -6.61 11.44 -9.55
N PHE A 223 -5.67 11.87 -10.39
CA PHE A 223 -4.78 11.00 -11.15
C PHE A 223 -4.06 10.01 -10.24
N ASP A 224 -3.42 10.49 -9.16
CA ASP A 224 -2.74 9.62 -8.21
C ASP A 224 -3.69 8.60 -7.56
N SER A 225 -4.93 9.01 -7.27
CA SER A 225 -5.96 8.11 -6.74
C SER A 225 -6.31 7.00 -7.71
N GLU A 226 -6.49 7.30 -8.99
CA GLU A 226 -6.79 6.30 -10.02
C GLU A 226 -5.60 5.38 -10.29
N ILE A 227 -4.37 5.91 -10.30
CA ILE A 227 -3.15 5.12 -10.40
C ILE A 227 -3.01 4.16 -9.22
N ARG A 228 -3.24 4.61 -7.98
CA ARG A 228 -3.21 3.73 -6.80
C ARG A 228 -4.25 2.61 -6.90
N ALA A 229 -5.46 2.92 -7.37
CA ALA A 229 -6.49 1.90 -7.61
C ALA A 229 -6.07 0.89 -8.68
N TRP A 230 -5.51 1.35 -9.80
CA TRP A 230 -4.96 0.50 -10.85
C TRP A 230 -3.82 -0.40 -10.33
N LEU A 231 -2.91 0.15 -9.52
CA LEU A 231 -1.80 -0.61 -8.91
C LEU A 231 -2.31 -1.72 -7.99
N LEU A 232 -3.34 -1.46 -7.17
CA LEU A 232 -3.93 -2.49 -6.32
C LEU A 232 -4.47 -3.66 -7.15
N GLN A 233 -5.23 -3.36 -8.21
CA GLN A 233 -5.79 -4.38 -9.11
C GLN A 233 -4.70 -5.13 -9.89
N ALA A 234 -3.60 -4.46 -10.26
CA ALA A 234 -2.48 -5.08 -10.95
C ALA A 234 -1.62 -5.97 -10.02
N ILE A 235 -1.51 -5.63 -8.73
CA ILE A 235 -0.72 -6.37 -7.74
C ILE A 235 -1.47 -7.58 -7.17
N GLU A 236 -2.78 -7.48 -7.01
CA GLU A 236 -3.63 -8.54 -6.44
C GLU A 236 -3.34 -9.95 -6.99
N PRO A 237 -3.34 -10.22 -8.32
CA PRO A 237 -3.08 -11.56 -8.82
C PRO A 237 -1.66 -12.06 -8.50
N VAL A 238 -0.68 -11.16 -8.37
CA VAL A 238 0.68 -11.49 -7.95
C VAL A 238 0.70 -11.96 -6.50
N GLU A 239 -0.03 -11.25 -5.62
CA GLU A 239 -0.16 -11.59 -4.20
C GLU A 239 -0.82 -12.97 -4.01
N VAL A 240 -1.93 -13.23 -4.70
CA VAL A 240 -2.66 -14.51 -4.65
C VAL A 240 -1.81 -15.66 -5.16
N LYS A 241 -1.16 -15.49 -6.33
CA LYS A 241 -0.31 -16.52 -6.91
C LYS A 241 0.89 -16.82 -6.03
N LEU A 242 1.52 -15.80 -5.43
CA LEU A 242 2.66 -16.00 -4.52
C LEU A 242 2.25 -16.82 -3.29
N ARG A 243 1.11 -16.49 -2.65
CA ARG A 243 0.59 -17.28 -1.50
C ARG A 243 0.37 -18.74 -1.89
N THR A 244 -0.30 -18.96 -3.02
CA THR A 244 -0.62 -20.29 -3.52
C THR A 244 0.65 -21.12 -3.75
N GLN A 245 1.64 -20.55 -4.45
CA GLN A 245 2.87 -21.25 -4.82
C GLN A 245 3.77 -21.47 -3.59
N LEU A 246 3.82 -20.52 -2.66
CA LEU A 246 4.51 -20.67 -1.39
C LEU A 246 3.91 -21.83 -0.58
N ALA A 247 2.58 -21.86 -0.42
CA ALA A 247 1.90 -22.93 0.30
C ALA A 247 2.10 -24.29 -0.36
N TYR A 248 1.92 -24.37 -1.68
CA TYR A 248 2.06 -25.61 -2.44
C TYR A 248 3.46 -26.22 -2.27
N HIS A 249 4.52 -25.46 -2.57
CA HIS A 249 5.87 -26.01 -2.56
C HIS A 249 6.38 -26.31 -1.15
N LEU A 250 6.03 -25.49 -0.15
CA LEU A 250 6.39 -25.79 1.24
C LEU A 250 5.63 -27.02 1.76
N ALA A 251 4.33 -27.17 1.45
CA ALA A 251 3.54 -28.32 1.88
C ALA A 251 4.11 -29.64 1.35
N HIS A 252 4.49 -29.69 0.07
CA HIS A 252 5.05 -30.90 -0.53
C HIS A 252 6.47 -31.23 -0.05
N ARG A 253 7.20 -30.23 0.46
CA ARG A 253 8.56 -30.43 0.96
C ARG A 253 8.61 -30.79 2.44
N TYR A 254 7.78 -30.14 3.26
CA TYR A 254 7.87 -30.21 4.72
C TYR A 254 6.58 -30.67 5.41
N GLY A 255 5.52 -30.93 4.65
CA GLY A 255 4.23 -31.37 5.19
C GLY A 255 3.24 -30.23 5.45
N PRO A 256 2.03 -30.54 5.95
CA PRO A 256 0.95 -29.56 6.14
C PRO A 256 1.31 -28.47 7.16
N ASP A 257 2.19 -28.76 8.12
CA ASP A 257 2.68 -27.85 9.15
C ASP A 257 4.00 -27.16 8.75
N ALA A 258 4.30 -27.06 7.46
CA ALA A 258 5.56 -26.51 6.94
C ALA A 258 5.95 -25.13 7.49
N LEU A 259 4.98 -24.27 7.88
CA LEU A 259 5.28 -22.97 8.49
C LEU A 259 5.87 -23.08 9.90
N ASP A 260 5.65 -24.18 10.61
CA ASP A 260 6.20 -24.42 11.96
C ASP A 260 7.66 -24.90 11.91
N ARG A 261 8.16 -25.27 10.72
CA ARG A 261 9.51 -25.77 10.47
C ARG A 261 10.50 -24.61 10.33
N GLU A 262 11.06 -24.14 11.45
CA GLU A 262 12.08 -23.07 11.46
C GLU A 262 13.26 -23.40 10.53
N GLU A 263 13.61 -24.68 10.38
CA GLU A 263 14.68 -25.18 9.51
C GLU A 263 14.46 -24.90 8.00
N ALA A 264 13.21 -24.62 7.58
CA ALA A 264 12.89 -24.22 6.22
C ALA A 264 13.35 -22.78 5.90
N PHE A 265 13.73 -22.01 6.92
CA PHE A 265 14.05 -20.59 6.81
C PHE A 265 15.50 -20.30 7.23
N ALA A 266 16.15 -19.38 6.52
CA ALA A 266 17.57 -19.10 6.67
C ALA A 266 17.89 -18.27 7.93
N ASP A 267 17.09 -17.21 8.18
CA ASP A 267 17.26 -16.31 9.32
C ASP A 267 16.16 -16.56 10.36
N SER A 268 16.56 -17.14 11.50
CA SER A 268 15.71 -17.42 12.65
C SER A 268 15.01 -16.19 13.23
N ARG A 269 15.69 -15.04 13.29
CA ARG A 269 15.11 -13.80 13.86
C ARG A 269 13.98 -13.31 12.97
N ARG A 270 14.22 -13.25 11.65
CA ARG A 270 13.21 -12.84 10.66
C ARG A 270 12.05 -13.83 10.59
N TYR A 271 12.32 -15.12 10.71
CA TYR A 271 11.29 -16.16 10.82
C TYR A 271 10.38 -15.92 12.03
N ARG A 272 10.95 -15.77 13.23
CA ARG A 272 10.17 -15.53 14.46
C ARG A 272 9.32 -14.25 14.39
N GLN A 273 9.82 -13.18 13.78
CA GLN A 273 9.04 -11.96 13.55
C GLN A 273 7.84 -12.21 12.63
N SER A 274 8.05 -12.94 11.52
CA SER A 274 6.97 -13.33 10.62
C SER A 274 5.96 -14.23 11.33
N MET A 275 6.40 -15.24 12.06
CA MET A 275 5.52 -16.17 12.78
C MET A 275 4.77 -15.52 13.95
N SER A 276 5.35 -14.54 14.64
CA SER A 276 4.63 -13.71 15.61
C SER A 276 3.45 -12.98 14.95
N THR A 277 3.68 -12.45 13.74
CA THR A 277 2.60 -11.82 12.95
C THR A 277 1.55 -12.85 12.54
N VAL A 278 1.95 -14.02 12.02
CA VAL A 278 1.02 -15.11 11.62
C VAL A 278 0.16 -15.54 12.80
N LYS A 279 0.75 -15.78 13.98
CA LYS A 279 0.01 -16.15 15.19
C LYS A 279 -1.02 -15.09 15.58
N ARG A 280 -0.65 -13.80 15.53
CA ARG A 280 -1.58 -12.71 15.83
C ARG A 280 -2.75 -12.66 14.83
N GLU A 281 -2.48 -12.83 13.54
CA GLU A 281 -3.54 -12.84 12.54
C GLU A 281 -4.43 -14.10 12.66
N ALA A 282 -3.88 -15.24 13.04
CA ALA A 282 -4.66 -16.45 13.31
C ALA A 282 -5.61 -16.27 14.51
N GLU A 283 -5.13 -15.67 15.59
CA GLU A 283 -5.94 -15.34 16.76
C GLU A 283 -7.03 -14.32 16.45
N ARG A 284 -6.72 -13.31 15.63
CA ARG A 284 -7.71 -12.36 15.13
C ARG A 284 -8.77 -13.08 14.30
N ALA A 285 -8.37 -13.87 13.31
CA ALA A 285 -9.32 -14.59 12.44
C ALA A 285 -10.19 -15.59 13.23
N ARG A 286 -9.64 -16.24 14.26
CA ARG A 286 -10.41 -17.08 15.19
C ARG A 286 -11.47 -16.26 15.93
N ARG A 287 -11.09 -15.10 16.48
CA ARG A 287 -12.01 -14.20 17.19
C ARG A 287 -13.11 -13.66 16.28
N ASP A 288 -12.76 -13.37 15.04
CA ASP A 288 -13.68 -12.87 14.01
C ASP A 288 -14.57 -14.00 13.43
N GLY A 289 -14.40 -15.24 13.88
CA GLY A 289 -15.25 -16.37 13.49
C GLY A 289 -14.99 -16.89 12.07
N VAL A 290 -13.79 -16.68 11.51
CA VAL A 290 -13.47 -17.11 10.14
C VAL A 290 -13.62 -18.64 10.01
N PRO A 291 -14.56 -19.15 9.19
CA PRO A 291 -15.00 -20.55 9.26
C PRO A 291 -13.87 -21.57 9.11
N TYR A 292 -13.00 -21.41 8.11
CA TYR A 292 -11.90 -22.35 7.89
C TYR A 292 -10.83 -22.28 8.99
N VAL A 293 -10.62 -21.12 9.62
CA VAL A 293 -9.68 -20.96 10.73
C VAL A 293 -10.22 -21.66 11.96
N CYS A 294 -11.47 -21.37 12.34
CA CYS A 294 -12.13 -22.01 13.48
C CYS A 294 -12.17 -23.53 13.31
N HIS A 295 -12.57 -24.03 12.14
CA HIS A 295 -12.60 -25.46 11.85
C HIS A 295 -11.23 -26.12 12.01
N ASN A 296 -10.18 -25.58 11.39
CA ASN A 296 -8.85 -26.19 11.43
C ASN A 296 -8.23 -26.12 12.83
N LEU A 297 -8.40 -25.01 13.56
CA LEU A 297 -7.92 -24.89 14.94
C LEU A 297 -8.66 -25.83 15.90
N GLN A 298 -9.98 -25.98 15.75
CA GLN A 298 -10.76 -26.90 16.58
C GLN A 298 -10.43 -28.36 16.29
N LYS A 299 -10.25 -28.72 15.01
CA LYS A 299 -10.01 -30.11 14.59
C LYS A 299 -8.55 -30.55 14.76
N TYR A 300 -7.58 -29.67 14.48
CA TYR A 300 -6.16 -30.02 14.40
C TYR A 300 -5.27 -29.25 15.38
N GLY A 301 -5.79 -28.27 16.11
CA GLY A 301 -5.02 -27.41 17.04
C GLY A 301 -4.04 -26.44 16.34
N ARG A 302 -3.98 -26.46 15.00
CA ARG A 302 -3.09 -25.63 14.17
C ARG A 302 -3.68 -25.43 12.78
N LEU A 303 -3.15 -24.46 12.04
CA LEU A 303 -3.53 -24.23 10.65
C LEU A 303 -2.57 -24.97 9.71
N PRO A 304 -3.06 -25.78 8.76
CA PRO A 304 -2.22 -26.22 7.66
C PRO A 304 -1.80 -25.03 6.80
N ILE A 305 -0.66 -25.12 6.12
CA ILE A 305 -0.06 -23.99 5.40
C ILE A 305 -0.99 -23.36 4.35
N TRP A 306 -1.80 -24.13 3.62
CA TRP A 306 -2.76 -23.60 2.65
C TRP A 306 -3.90 -22.81 3.29
N ALA A 307 -4.22 -23.05 4.57
CA ALA A 307 -5.13 -22.20 5.33
C ALA A 307 -4.40 -21.01 5.95
N ALA A 308 -3.16 -21.22 6.41
CA ALA A 308 -2.36 -20.18 7.04
C ALA A 308 -1.98 -19.04 6.08
N VAL A 309 -1.71 -19.33 4.80
CA VAL A 309 -1.38 -18.28 3.83
C VAL A 309 -2.55 -17.32 3.56
N GLU A 310 -3.80 -17.77 3.75
CA GLU A 310 -5.00 -16.94 3.53
C GLU A 310 -5.18 -15.84 4.59
N ILE A 311 -4.66 -16.04 5.80
CA ILE A 311 -4.66 -15.01 6.86
C ILE A 311 -3.39 -14.13 6.81
N MET A 312 -2.38 -14.51 6.03
CA MET A 312 -1.11 -13.79 5.96
C MET A 312 -1.24 -12.53 5.10
N SER A 313 -0.69 -11.41 5.56
CA SER A 313 -0.54 -10.22 4.70
C SER A 313 0.48 -10.46 3.57
N PHE A 314 0.39 -9.70 2.47
CA PHE A 314 1.38 -9.78 1.39
C PHE A 314 2.81 -9.59 1.89
N GLY A 315 3.01 -8.66 2.84
CA GLY A 315 4.31 -8.40 3.44
C GLY A 315 4.84 -9.57 4.27
N THR A 316 3.97 -10.32 4.95
CA THR A 316 4.36 -11.55 5.66
C THR A 316 4.79 -12.63 4.66
N THR A 317 4.01 -12.83 3.59
CA THR A 317 4.33 -13.78 2.50
C THR A 317 5.65 -13.42 1.82
N SER A 318 5.86 -12.15 1.49
CA SER A 318 7.11 -11.60 0.93
C SER A 318 8.32 -11.88 1.83
N LYS A 319 8.19 -11.63 3.13
CA LYS A 319 9.26 -11.88 4.11
C LYS A 319 9.59 -13.36 4.24
N LEU A 320 8.60 -14.24 4.28
CA LEU A 320 8.79 -15.70 4.37
C LEU A 320 9.42 -16.25 3.09
N PHE A 321 8.91 -15.89 1.91
CA PHE A 321 9.51 -16.24 0.62
C PHE A 321 10.96 -15.78 0.52
N GLY A 322 11.24 -14.52 0.89
CA GLY A 322 12.59 -13.96 0.89
C GLY A 322 13.54 -14.55 1.93
N ASN A 323 13.03 -15.36 2.87
CA ASN A 323 13.78 -16.02 3.94
C ASN A 323 13.87 -17.55 3.78
N LEU A 324 13.41 -18.11 2.65
CA LEU A 324 13.57 -19.55 2.39
C LEU A 324 15.05 -19.94 2.40
N LYS A 325 15.38 -21.02 3.12
CA LYS A 325 16.74 -21.56 3.22
C LYS A 325 17.16 -22.31 1.98
N ASP A 326 16.27 -23.13 1.42
CA ASP A 326 16.52 -23.96 0.25
C ASP A 326 16.35 -23.13 -1.05
N PRO A 327 17.42 -22.87 -1.82
CA PRO A 327 17.32 -22.11 -3.06
C PRO A 327 16.47 -22.80 -4.13
N SER A 328 16.35 -24.13 -4.09
CA SER A 328 15.54 -24.90 -5.05
C SER A 328 14.04 -24.61 -4.89
N LEU A 329 13.56 -24.41 -3.66
CA LEU A 329 12.18 -24.00 -3.40
C LEU A 329 11.90 -22.60 -3.93
N ALA A 330 12.82 -21.65 -3.67
CA ALA A 330 12.68 -20.30 -4.18
C ALA A 330 12.70 -20.26 -5.72
N LYS A 331 13.50 -21.15 -6.34
CA LYS A 331 13.51 -21.37 -7.79
C LYS A 331 12.18 -21.90 -8.30
N LEU A 332 11.64 -22.97 -7.73
CA LEU A 332 10.34 -23.55 -8.13
C LEU A 332 9.19 -22.54 -8.06
N ILE A 333 9.12 -21.79 -6.95
CA ILE A 333 8.12 -20.71 -6.80
C ILE A 333 8.30 -19.65 -7.89
N ALA A 334 9.54 -19.26 -8.21
CA ALA A 334 9.80 -18.25 -9.24
C ALA A 334 9.53 -18.74 -10.67
N GLU A 335 9.77 -20.02 -10.95
CA GLU A 335 9.43 -20.67 -12.22
C GLU A 335 7.93 -20.66 -12.49
N SER A 336 7.09 -20.72 -11.44
CA SER A 336 5.64 -20.53 -11.62
C SER A 336 5.27 -19.16 -12.21
N PHE A 337 6.12 -18.14 -12.04
CA PHE A 337 6.00 -16.81 -12.63
C PHE A 337 6.81 -16.64 -13.92
N ASN A 338 7.46 -17.70 -14.40
CA ASN A 338 8.42 -17.71 -15.51
C ASN A 338 9.57 -16.72 -15.31
N VAL A 339 10.06 -16.54 -14.08
CA VAL A 339 11.17 -15.63 -13.77
C VAL A 339 12.21 -16.27 -12.84
N LYS A 340 13.42 -15.70 -12.80
CA LYS A 340 14.45 -16.16 -11.86
C LYS A 340 14.14 -15.68 -10.44
N ALA A 341 14.45 -16.51 -9.44
CA ALA A 341 14.18 -16.23 -8.02
C ALA A 341 14.70 -14.87 -7.54
N ARG A 342 15.87 -14.42 -8.02
CA ARG A 342 16.44 -13.11 -7.70
C ARG A 342 15.52 -11.94 -8.08
N TYR A 343 14.86 -12.05 -9.24
CA TYR A 343 13.94 -11.04 -9.75
C TYR A 343 12.65 -11.07 -8.95
N LEU A 344 12.02 -12.25 -8.81
CA LEU A 344 10.78 -12.36 -8.06
C LEU A 344 10.93 -11.85 -6.61
N LYS A 345 12.03 -12.17 -5.94
CA LYS A 345 12.30 -11.69 -4.58
C LYS A 345 12.36 -10.16 -4.52
N SER A 346 13.12 -9.54 -5.43
CA SER A 346 13.22 -8.08 -5.51
C SER A 346 11.88 -7.42 -5.86
N TRP A 347 11.14 -8.00 -6.79
CA TRP A 347 9.86 -7.48 -7.27
C TRP A 347 8.76 -7.58 -6.23
N VAL A 348 8.62 -8.72 -5.56
CA VAL A 348 7.64 -8.91 -4.49
C VAL A 348 7.91 -7.95 -3.32
N GLU A 349 9.17 -7.66 -3.01
CA GLU A 349 9.54 -6.65 -2.01
C GLU A 349 9.09 -5.24 -2.43
N LEU A 350 9.36 -4.84 -3.69
CA LEU A 350 8.88 -3.58 -4.24
C LEU A 350 7.34 -3.51 -4.24
N LEU A 351 6.66 -4.53 -4.76
CA LEU A 351 5.21 -4.53 -4.87
C LEU A 351 4.53 -4.55 -3.51
N THR A 352 5.13 -5.18 -2.49
CA THR A 352 4.66 -5.05 -1.10
C THR A 352 4.69 -3.60 -0.64
N TYR A 353 5.78 -2.89 -0.91
CA TYR A 353 5.91 -1.47 -0.57
C TYR A 353 4.88 -0.62 -1.30
N VAL A 354 4.73 -0.79 -2.62
CA VAL A 354 3.78 -0.07 -3.46
C VAL A 354 2.33 -0.35 -3.05
N ARG A 355 1.97 -1.61 -2.84
CA ARG A 355 0.64 -2.03 -2.39
C ARG A 355 0.29 -1.40 -1.05
N ASN A 356 1.23 -1.32 -0.12
CA ASN A 356 1.02 -0.65 1.16
C ASN A 356 0.86 0.87 0.99
N LEU A 357 1.62 1.52 0.10
CA LEU A 357 1.40 2.94 -0.21
C LEU A 357 -0.04 3.16 -0.71
N ALA A 358 -0.47 2.37 -1.68
CA ALA A 358 -1.79 2.47 -2.27
C ALA A 358 -2.91 2.18 -1.26
N ALA A 359 -2.81 1.09 -0.50
CA ALA A 359 -3.82 0.67 0.48
C ALA A 359 -3.96 1.62 1.69
N HIS A 360 -2.92 2.38 2.01
CA HIS A 360 -2.95 3.40 3.06
C HIS A 360 -3.29 4.80 2.54
N ASP A 361 -3.69 4.93 1.26
CA ASP A 361 -3.94 6.20 0.60
C ASP A 361 -2.75 7.19 0.72
N ASN A 362 -1.53 6.66 0.72
CA ASN A 362 -0.33 7.47 0.68
C ASN A 362 -0.07 7.93 -0.76
N ARG A 363 0.32 9.20 -0.93
CA ARG A 363 0.69 9.75 -2.24
C ARG A 363 1.68 8.83 -2.95
N PHE A 364 1.35 8.37 -4.16
CA PHE A 364 2.27 7.59 -4.98
C PHE A 364 3.03 8.50 -5.96
N TYR A 365 2.36 9.49 -6.54
CA TYR A 365 2.88 10.51 -7.44
C TYR A 365 4.05 11.32 -6.86
N HIS A 366 5.05 11.56 -7.69
CA HIS A 366 6.25 12.32 -7.40
C HIS A 366 6.91 11.91 -6.07
N ARG A 367 7.20 10.62 -5.92
CA ARG A 367 7.79 10.00 -4.74
C ARG A 367 9.15 9.40 -5.07
N VAL A 368 10.10 9.61 -4.17
CA VAL A 368 11.33 8.82 -4.14
C VAL A 368 11.03 7.45 -3.52
N MET A 369 11.26 6.39 -4.28
CA MET A 369 10.97 5.01 -3.94
C MET A 369 12.06 4.43 -3.05
N LYS A 370 11.67 3.94 -1.86
CA LYS A 370 12.60 3.32 -0.90
C LYS A 370 13.13 1.95 -1.33
N LYS A 371 12.50 1.34 -2.32
CA LYS A 371 12.83 0.00 -2.84
C LYS A 371 13.08 0.13 -4.33
N ARG A 372 14.22 -0.37 -4.79
CA ARG A 372 14.60 -0.40 -6.21
C ARG A 372 14.51 -1.84 -6.71
N PRO A 373 13.79 -2.11 -7.80
CA PRO A 373 13.71 -3.46 -8.35
C PRO A 373 14.98 -3.82 -9.13
N ALA A 374 15.33 -5.10 -9.12
CA ALA A 374 16.26 -5.64 -10.11
C ALA A 374 15.57 -5.64 -11.48
N LEU A 375 16.19 -5.04 -12.50
CA LEU A 375 15.65 -4.96 -13.85
C LEU A 375 16.35 -5.92 -14.82
N TYR A 376 15.65 -6.31 -15.89
CA TYR A 376 16.27 -6.98 -17.03
C TYR A 376 17.14 -6.01 -17.83
N GLN A 377 18.03 -6.55 -18.66
CA GLN A 377 18.97 -5.72 -19.43
C GLN A 377 18.26 -4.71 -20.33
N GLU A 378 17.14 -5.11 -20.95
CA GLU A 378 16.28 -4.25 -21.78
C GLU A 378 15.64 -3.08 -21.00
N ASP A 379 15.41 -3.27 -19.70
CA ASP A 379 14.74 -2.29 -18.83
C ASP A 379 15.72 -1.42 -18.03
N ARG A 380 17.01 -1.77 -18.01
CA ARG A 380 18.05 -1.02 -17.30
C ARG A 380 18.13 0.47 -17.63
N PRO A 381 17.88 0.93 -18.87
CA PRO A 381 17.84 2.37 -19.16
C PRO A 381 16.82 3.17 -18.34
N TYR A 382 15.83 2.49 -17.78
CA TYR A 382 14.77 3.07 -16.95
C TYR A 382 14.99 2.83 -15.45
N GLU A 383 16.17 2.34 -15.04
CA GLU A 383 16.53 2.20 -13.64
C GLU A 383 16.54 3.58 -12.95
N GLY A 384 16.02 3.62 -11.73
CA GLY A 384 15.95 4.86 -10.97
C GLY A 384 15.24 4.68 -9.64
N GLU A 385 15.14 5.78 -8.91
CA GLU A 385 14.44 5.85 -7.62
C GLU A 385 13.05 6.47 -7.72
N LYS A 386 12.52 6.60 -8.93
CA LYS A 386 11.14 7.03 -9.18
C LYS A 386 10.23 5.83 -9.39
N GLU A 387 8.98 6.08 -9.71
CA GLU A 387 7.87 5.15 -9.68
C GLU A 387 7.81 4.27 -10.93
N PHE A 388 8.27 4.77 -12.07
CA PHE A 388 8.20 4.08 -13.37
C PHE A 388 8.72 2.62 -13.37
N PRO A 389 9.84 2.26 -12.71
CA PRO A 389 10.27 0.86 -12.55
C PRO A 389 9.20 -0.09 -11.99
N THR A 390 8.25 0.41 -11.19
CA THR A 390 7.12 -0.39 -10.69
C THR A 390 6.24 -0.91 -11.83
N PHE A 391 5.99 -0.06 -12.83
CA PHE A 391 5.17 -0.42 -13.99
C PHE A 391 5.89 -1.42 -14.90
N LEU A 392 7.23 -1.33 -15.01
CA LEU A 392 8.05 -2.33 -15.70
C LEU A 392 7.96 -3.69 -15.01
N VAL A 393 8.09 -3.73 -13.67
CA VAL A 393 7.94 -4.97 -12.90
C VAL A 393 6.56 -5.60 -13.11
N LEU A 394 5.50 -4.79 -13.06
CA LEU A 394 4.14 -5.28 -13.31
C LEU A 394 4.00 -5.80 -14.75
N ARG A 395 4.48 -5.07 -15.76
CA ARG A 395 4.51 -5.54 -17.16
C ARG A 395 5.19 -6.91 -17.26
N GLN A 396 6.39 -7.03 -16.71
CA GLN A 396 7.19 -8.26 -16.83
C GLN A 396 6.54 -9.46 -16.13
N LEU A 397 5.88 -9.25 -14.99
CA LEU A 397 5.12 -10.30 -14.29
C LEU A 397 3.85 -10.69 -15.06
N HIS A 398 3.09 -9.71 -15.54
CA HIS A 398 1.83 -9.95 -16.23
C HIS A 398 2.03 -10.60 -17.59
N LEU A 399 2.96 -10.12 -18.43
CA LEU A 399 3.26 -10.77 -19.71
C LEU A 399 3.67 -12.24 -19.55
N ARG A 400 4.40 -12.55 -18.47
CA ARG A 400 4.90 -13.90 -18.21
C ARG A 400 3.89 -14.82 -17.53
N SER A 401 3.04 -14.29 -16.66
CA SER A 401 2.08 -15.10 -15.89
C SER A 401 0.66 -15.10 -16.46
N TRP A 402 0.22 -13.97 -17.04
CA TRP A 402 -1.14 -13.73 -17.51
C TRP A 402 -1.12 -12.86 -18.79
N PRO A 403 -0.50 -13.32 -19.88
CA PRO A 403 -0.29 -12.52 -21.09
C PRO A 403 -1.59 -11.93 -21.64
N GLN A 404 -2.69 -12.69 -21.58
CA GLN A 404 -3.99 -12.27 -22.11
C GLN A 404 -4.61 -11.10 -21.35
N ALA A 405 -4.19 -10.88 -20.11
CA ALA A 405 -4.78 -9.86 -19.25
C ALA A 405 -3.91 -8.59 -19.15
N TRP A 406 -2.71 -8.57 -19.74
CA TRP A 406 -1.91 -7.35 -19.84
C TRP A 406 -2.49 -6.30 -20.80
N PRO A 407 -3.00 -6.63 -22.02
CA PRO A 407 -3.51 -5.63 -22.95
C PRO A 407 -4.61 -4.77 -22.33
N GLU A 408 -5.59 -5.37 -21.66
CA GLU A 408 -6.68 -4.66 -20.99
C GLU A 408 -6.17 -3.76 -19.85
N ARG A 409 -5.25 -4.27 -19.02
CA ARG A 409 -4.65 -3.46 -17.93
C ARG A 409 -3.85 -2.30 -18.47
N PHE A 410 -3.11 -2.50 -19.55
CA PHE A 410 -2.31 -1.46 -20.18
C PHE A 410 -3.20 -0.41 -20.86
N ALA A 411 -4.27 -0.82 -21.54
CA ALA A 411 -5.27 0.09 -22.09
C ALA A 411 -5.89 0.95 -20.98
N ARG A 412 -6.28 0.34 -19.85
CA ARG A 412 -6.82 1.06 -18.70
C ARG A 412 -5.83 2.08 -18.11
N LEU A 413 -4.54 1.73 -18.04
CA LEU A 413 -3.50 2.68 -17.62
C LEU A 413 -3.42 3.88 -18.58
N CYS A 414 -3.49 3.64 -19.89
CA CYS A 414 -3.50 4.71 -20.89
C CYS A 414 -4.73 5.60 -20.72
N GLU A 415 -5.92 5.04 -20.57
CA GLU A 415 -7.16 5.81 -20.32
C GLU A 415 -7.06 6.72 -19.08
N ILE A 416 -6.45 6.23 -18.00
CA ILE A 416 -6.22 7.02 -16.78
C ILE A 416 -5.31 8.20 -17.11
N VAL A 417 -4.18 7.97 -17.79
CA VAL A 417 -3.27 9.06 -18.18
C VAL A 417 -3.96 10.06 -19.12
N ASP A 418 -4.71 9.58 -20.11
CA ASP A 418 -5.36 10.41 -21.11
C ASP A 418 -6.48 11.29 -20.52
N ARG A 419 -7.10 10.86 -19.42
CA ARG A 419 -8.10 11.64 -18.66
C ARG A 419 -7.50 12.87 -17.99
N TYR A 420 -6.20 12.87 -17.70
CA TYR A 420 -5.51 13.93 -16.96
C TYR A 420 -4.36 14.54 -17.78
N PRO A 421 -4.64 15.19 -18.92
CA PRO A 421 -3.61 15.72 -19.81
C PRO A 421 -2.75 16.84 -19.18
N SER A 422 -3.24 17.49 -18.12
CA SER A 422 -2.49 18.51 -17.39
C SER A 422 -1.47 17.94 -16.38
N VAL A 423 -1.49 16.63 -16.13
CA VAL A 423 -0.60 15.99 -15.15
C VAL A 423 0.69 15.54 -15.81
N ASP A 424 1.82 16.15 -15.42
CA ASP A 424 3.14 15.75 -15.89
C ASP A 424 3.58 14.42 -15.26
N LEU A 425 4.04 13.48 -16.08
CA LEU A 425 4.55 12.17 -15.66
C LEU A 425 6.08 12.14 -15.49
N VAL A 426 6.81 13.16 -15.93
CA VAL A 426 8.26 13.27 -15.73
C VAL A 426 8.65 13.16 -14.24
N PRO A 427 7.93 13.78 -13.28
CA PRO A 427 8.23 13.62 -11.85
C PRO A 427 8.13 12.18 -11.34
N MET A 428 7.37 11.32 -12.03
CA MET A 428 7.23 9.89 -11.75
C MET A 428 8.30 9.03 -12.46
N GLY A 429 9.20 9.65 -13.21
CA GLY A 429 10.24 8.98 -14.00
C GLY A 429 9.75 8.36 -15.29
N PHE A 430 8.57 8.73 -15.80
CA PHE A 430 8.07 8.19 -17.07
C PHE A 430 8.88 8.79 -18.24
N PRO A 431 9.41 7.96 -19.15
CA PRO A 431 10.05 8.44 -20.37
C PRO A 431 9.00 8.88 -21.40
N LYS A 432 9.39 9.72 -22.37
CA LYS A 432 8.46 10.20 -23.42
C LYS A 432 7.79 9.05 -24.21
N ASN A 433 8.53 7.96 -24.42
CA ASN A 433 8.07 6.76 -25.12
C ASN A 433 7.47 5.68 -24.20
N TRP A 434 7.02 6.03 -22.98
CA TRP A 434 6.55 5.05 -21.98
C TRP A 434 5.47 4.09 -22.51
N ARG A 435 4.58 4.55 -23.41
CA ARG A 435 3.54 3.70 -24.01
C ARG A 435 4.16 2.58 -24.86
N THR A 436 5.18 2.90 -25.65
CA THR A 436 5.94 1.90 -26.43
C THR A 436 6.66 0.94 -25.48
N VAL A 437 7.26 1.46 -24.42
CA VAL A 437 7.99 0.64 -23.43
C VAL A 437 7.07 -0.32 -22.70
N LEU A 438 5.91 0.14 -22.22
CA LEU A 438 4.96 -0.70 -21.49
C LEU A 438 4.09 -1.59 -22.40
N GLY A 439 3.90 -1.19 -23.65
CA GLY A 439 3.20 -1.97 -24.68
C GLY A 439 4.09 -2.99 -25.40
N ALA A 440 5.40 -2.96 -25.21
CA ALA A 440 6.32 -3.95 -25.76
C ALA A 440 5.90 -5.38 -25.34
N GLY A 441 5.90 -6.32 -26.28
CA GLY A 441 5.43 -7.69 -26.09
C GLY A 441 3.94 -7.92 -26.38
N LEU A 442 3.13 -6.88 -26.57
CA LEU A 442 1.76 -7.02 -27.09
C LEU A 442 1.72 -7.35 -28.59
N ALA A 443 2.76 -6.97 -29.33
CA ALA A 443 2.88 -7.19 -30.77
C ALA A 443 3.39 -8.59 -31.17
N GLU A 444 3.98 -9.35 -30.23
CA GLU A 444 4.66 -10.63 -30.50
C GLU A 444 3.81 -11.87 -30.18
N GLY A 445 2.52 -11.69 -29.92
CA GLY A 445 1.57 -12.77 -29.61
C GLY A 445 1.29 -13.77 -30.76
N GLY A 446 2.09 -13.75 -31.83
CA GLY A 446 1.93 -14.60 -33.00
C GLY A 446 2.89 -15.78 -33.12
N THR A 447 4.18 -15.69 -32.75
CA THR A 447 5.15 -16.62 -33.38
C THR A 447 6.41 -17.05 -32.63
N ASP A 448 6.79 -16.56 -31.45
CA ASP A 448 8.14 -16.90 -30.92
C ASP A 448 8.23 -17.43 -29.48
N ARG A 449 7.16 -18.09 -29.00
CA ARG A 449 7.14 -18.69 -27.66
C ARG A 449 7.98 -19.97 -27.49
N ALA A 450 8.63 -20.44 -28.55
CA ALA A 450 9.40 -21.70 -28.57
C ALA A 450 10.93 -21.51 -28.50
N LYS A 451 11.47 -20.29 -28.66
CA LYS A 451 12.93 -20.10 -28.79
C LYS A 451 13.65 -19.64 -27.52
N GLU A 452 12.96 -19.17 -26.50
CA GLU A 452 13.59 -18.65 -25.27
C GLU A 452 13.70 -19.67 -24.12
N LEU A 453 13.27 -20.91 -24.34
CA LEU A 453 13.33 -22.02 -23.38
C LEU A 453 14.12 -23.24 -23.89
N ALA A 454 14.86 -23.10 -25.00
CA ALA A 454 15.89 -24.02 -25.45
C ALA A 454 17.26 -23.40 -25.16
#